data_AF-A0A9D2AGZ8-F1
#
_entry.id   AF-A0A9D2AGZ8-F1
#
_cell.length_a   1.000
_cell.length_b   1.000
_cell.length_c   1.000
_cell.angle_alpha   90.00
_cell.angle_beta   90.00
_cell.angle_gamma   90.00
#
_symmetry.space_group_name_H-M   'P 1'
#
loop_
_entity.id
_entity.type
_entity.pdbx_description
1 polymer ?
#
loop_
_entity_poly.entity_id
_entity_poly.type
_entity_poly.pdbx_seq_one_letter_code
_entity_poly.pdbx_strand_id
1 'polypeptide(L)'
;MSEFKRSGEEDARKIREEVYEAREEQRAAERIAAAQRKEAEKQAKIAAQEEKSRQKAEREAQSRERARLKAERREEERRQREERRGSQGGSKSYGGWLAAVVSLSVAVLALGAIVTVGYFDLKDTKGSLVDGMHESVYELSEQVESLGTDLAKIRISQGNYESQKLLADMLVRCRLAERAVENFPVDGTDAQRLTAFFNEAGDCAQKTLLKLAAGEQLTEEDMHALEGYYADMQTVREAMPALLKSADVEKNLLGEGDFESRFEDLTARLRTQEQPSARRSEAKGKDIGEEGALERAKNFFADYKTEEMRVTGRTEGELPAYTVEFKDGSGVEYSAQITLQGELKMLESYKECHADNFDARQCKQIAQKFLQKTGYGGLAPVWASMAGSECTITFVNEQQGVLVYPERILVKVCNERGIVTGMDANLYLKNRGEREIGEGKISMERIEQAAAQRMRVHGVRRAIIPVDGREVLTYEIRGTYGGRMYFAYIDANTGETAEIRVVTRTDRGWALQ
;
A
#
# COMPACT_ATOMS: atom_id res chain seq x y z
N MET A 1 23.23 66.58 -9.49
CA MET A 1 22.96 65.27 -8.85
C MET A 1 21.48 64.85 -8.88
N SER A 2 20.50 65.72 -9.18
CA SER A 2 19.08 65.32 -9.24
C SER A 2 18.62 64.79 -10.60
N GLU A 3 19.20 65.21 -11.71
CA GLU A 3 18.83 64.72 -13.06
C GLU A 3 19.28 63.27 -13.33
N PHE A 4 20.45 62.88 -12.81
CA PHE A 4 20.97 61.51 -12.95
C PHE A 4 20.17 60.48 -12.14
N LYS A 5 19.55 60.90 -11.01
CA LYS A 5 18.66 60.04 -10.22
C LYS A 5 17.30 59.83 -10.90
N ARG A 6 16.76 60.85 -11.58
CA ARG A 6 15.49 60.73 -12.33
C ARG A 6 15.62 59.79 -13.54
N SER A 7 16.74 59.86 -14.28
CA SER A 7 17.00 58.98 -15.42
C SER A 7 17.02 57.49 -15.01
N GLY A 8 17.71 57.15 -13.91
CA GLY A 8 17.79 55.77 -13.44
C GLY A 8 16.46 55.20 -12.91
N GLU A 9 15.58 56.06 -12.37
CA GLU A 9 14.24 55.64 -11.92
C GLU A 9 13.27 55.40 -13.09
N GLU A 10 13.36 56.17 -14.18
CA GLU A 10 12.59 55.95 -15.41
C GLU A 10 13.04 54.69 -16.15
N ASP A 11 14.35 54.44 -16.24
CA ASP A 11 14.88 53.22 -16.87
C ASP A 11 14.51 51.96 -16.08
N ALA A 12 14.59 52.02 -14.74
CA ALA A 12 14.15 50.92 -13.88
C ALA A 12 12.63 50.68 -13.93
N ARG A 13 11.83 51.69 -14.28
CA ARG A 13 10.39 51.55 -14.47
C ARG A 13 10.09 50.86 -15.81
N LYS A 14 10.73 51.27 -16.90
CA LYS A 14 10.60 50.62 -18.22
C LYS A 14 10.97 49.14 -18.18
N ILE A 15 12.09 48.79 -17.55
CA ILE A 15 12.52 47.38 -17.41
C ILE A 15 11.48 46.56 -16.62
N ARG A 16 10.84 47.15 -15.59
CA ARG A 16 9.78 46.46 -14.83
C ARG A 16 8.51 46.25 -15.64
N GLU A 17 8.17 47.21 -16.50
CA GLU A 17 7.02 47.12 -17.41
C GLU A 17 7.25 46.03 -18.48
N GLU A 18 8.44 46.00 -19.09
CA GLU A 18 8.83 44.97 -20.07
C GLU A 18 8.85 43.56 -19.47
N VAL A 19 9.40 43.40 -18.26
CA VAL A 19 9.39 42.11 -17.54
C VAL A 19 7.98 41.68 -17.15
N TYR A 20 7.09 42.63 -16.87
CA TYR A 20 5.68 42.34 -16.57
C TYR A 20 4.92 41.88 -17.82
N GLU A 21 5.09 42.58 -18.95
CA GLU A 21 4.49 42.21 -20.23
C GLU A 21 4.98 40.83 -20.72
N ALA A 22 6.29 40.57 -20.64
CA ALA A 22 6.85 39.26 -21.01
C ALA A 22 6.30 38.11 -20.15
N ARG A 23 6.05 38.35 -18.85
CA ARG A 23 5.45 37.36 -17.95
C ARG A 23 3.97 37.11 -18.25
N GLU A 24 3.22 38.14 -18.63
CA GLU A 24 1.82 37.97 -19.03
C GLU A 24 1.69 37.26 -20.38
N GLU A 25 2.57 37.52 -21.34
CA GLU A 25 2.64 36.75 -22.60
C GLU A 25 2.97 35.28 -22.35
N GLN A 26 3.93 34.99 -21.47
CA GLN A 26 4.27 33.61 -21.10
C GLN A 26 3.09 32.88 -20.44
N ARG A 27 2.37 33.57 -19.54
CA ARG A 27 1.15 33.01 -18.91
C ARG A 27 0.01 32.82 -19.91
N ALA A 28 -0.14 33.71 -20.88
CA ALA A 28 -1.12 33.55 -21.95
C ALA A 28 -0.80 32.34 -22.83
N ALA A 29 0.48 32.16 -23.21
CA ALA A 29 0.95 31.00 -23.96
C ALA A 29 0.73 29.68 -23.20
N GLU A 30 1.00 29.65 -21.88
CA GLU A 30 0.74 28.48 -21.04
C GLU A 30 -0.75 28.14 -20.95
N ARG A 31 -1.64 29.14 -20.86
CA ARG A 31 -3.09 28.92 -20.86
C ARG A 31 -3.59 28.33 -22.18
N ILE A 32 -3.05 28.79 -23.32
CA ILE A 32 -3.38 28.25 -24.64
C ILE A 32 -2.88 26.80 -24.76
N ALA A 33 -1.64 26.52 -24.36
CA ALA A 33 -1.08 25.18 -24.37
C ALA A 33 -1.86 24.22 -23.45
N ALA A 34 -2.28 24.68 -22.27
CA ALA A 34 -3.12 23.90 -21.35
C ALA A 34 -4.52 23.61 -21.93
N ALA A 35 -5.11 24.56 -22.65
CA ALA A 35 -6.39 24.36 -23.34
C ALA A 35 -6.26 23.32 -24.47
N GLN A 36 -5.22 23.42 -25.29
CA GLN A 36 -4.93 22.45 -26.35
C GLN A 36 -4.68 21.03 -25.81
N ARG A 37 -3.95 20.88 -24.69
CA ARG A 37 -3.75 19.58 -24.05
C ARG A 37 -5.04 18.96 -23.55
N LYS A 38 -5.93 19.75 -22.94
CA LYS A 38 -7.25 19.27 -22.49
C LYS A 38 -8.13 18.82 -23.65
N GLU A 39 -8.08 19.52 -24.77
CA GLU A 39 -8.85 19.17 -25.96
C GLU A 39 -8.32 17.90 -26.64
N ALA A 40 -6.99 17.76 -26.75
CA ALA A 40 -6.36 16.53 -27.22
C ALA A 40 -6.68 15.32 -26.31
N GLU A 41 -6.66 15.50 -24.99
CA GLU A 41 -7.03 14.44 -24.04
C GLU A 41 -8.50 14.03 -24.18
N LYS A 42 -9.40 14.99 -24.41
CA LYS A 42 -10.82 14.73 -24.66
C LYS A 42 -11.02 13.95 -25.96
N GLN A 43 -10.33 14.32 -27.03
CA GLN A 43 -10.39 13.61 -28.31
C GLN A 43 -9.83 12.18 -28.20
N ALA A 44 -8.71 11.99 -27.49
CA ALA A 44 -8.14 10.67 -27.24
C ALA A 44 -9.08 9.75 -26.46
N LYS A 45 -9.79 10.29 -25.45
CA LYS A 45 -10.81 9.52 -24.70
C LYS A 45 -11.99 9.09 -25.56
N ILE A 46 -12.47 9.98 -26.44
CA ILE A 46 -13.56 9.65 -27.38
C ILE A 46 -13.11 8.56 -28.35
N ALA A 47 -11.91 8.69 -28.95
CA ALA A 47 -11.37 7.69 -29.87
C ALA A 47 -11.17 6.32 -29.19
N ALA A 48 -10.64 6.29 -27.97
CA ALA A 48 -10.47 5.04 -27.21
C ALA A 48 -11.82 4.38 -26.84
N GLN A 49 -12.85 5.18 -26.58
CA GLN A 49 -14.19 4.67 -26.30
C GLN A 49 -14.87 4.10 -27.56
N GLU A 50 -14.70 4.76 -28.71
CA GLU A 50 -15.17 4.26 -30.00
C GLU A 50 -14.47 2.96 -30.40
N GLU A 51 -13.15 2.86 -30.22
CA GLU A 51 -12.39 1.64 -30.52
C GLU A 51 -12.84 0.46 -29.64
N LYS A 52 -13.01 0.68 -28.33
CA LYS A 52 -13.56 -0.36 -27.43
C LYS A 52 -14.96 -0.80 -27.86
N SER A 53 -15.81 0.13 -28.30
CA SER A 53 -17.16 -0.20 -28.79
C SER A 53 -17.12 -1.04 -30.07
N ARG A 54 -16.20 -0.75 -31.00
CA ARG A 54 -16.00 -1.53 -32.23
C ARG A 54 -15.49 -2.93 -31.93
N GLN A 55 -14.47 -3.06 -31.08
CA GLN A 55 -13.92 -4.36 -30.68
C GLN A 55 -14.98 -5.24 -29.99
N LYS A 56 -15.85 -4.64 -29.17
CA LYS A 56 -16.97 -5.36 -28.54
C LYS A 56 -17.98 -5.83 -29.58
N ALA A 57 -18.37 -4.95 -30.52
CA ALA A 57 -19.30 -5.30 -31.60
C ALA A 57 -18.74 -6.41 -32.51
N GLU A 58 -17.45 -6.40 -32.83
CA GLU A 58 -16.79 -7.46 -33.61
C GLU A 58 -16.77 -8.80 -32.87
N ARG A 59 -16.46 -8.80 -31.56
CA ARG A 59 -16.51 -10.03 -30.74
C ARG A 59 -17.92 -10.61 -30.65
N GLU A 60 -18.93 -9.76 -30.55
CA GLU A 60 -20.33 -10.17 -30.56
C GLU A 60 -20.78 -10.68 -31.94
N ALA A 61 -20.32 -10.07 -33.04
CA ALA A 61 -20.58 -10.56 -34.38
C ALA A 61 -19.94 -11.93 -34.63
N GLN A 62 -18.67 -12.11 -34.25
CA GLN A 62 -17.97 -13.39 -34.35
C GLN A 62 -18.60 -14.48 -33.49
N SER A 63 -19.11 -14.15 -32.28
CA SER A 63 -19.79 -15.12 -31.43
C SER A 63 -21.13 -15.56 -32.02
N ARG A 64 -21.90 -14.63 -32.61
CA ARG A 64 -23.15 -14.92 -33.32
C ARG A 64 -22.91 -15.76 -34.57
N GLU A 65 -21.87 -15.47 -35.34
CA GLU A 65 -21.49 -16.25 -36.52
C GLU A 65 -21.07 -17.68 -36.15
N ARG A 66 -20.25 -17.84 -35.10
CA ARG A 66 -19.90 -19.17 -34.57
C ARG A 66 -21.11 -19.94 -34.06
N ALA A 67 -22.07 -19.26 -33.41
CA ALA A 67 -23.31 -19.89 -32.97
C ALA A 67 -24.18 -20.33 -34.16
N ARG A 68 -24.26 -19.51 -35.22
CA ARG A 68 -24.97 -19.83 -36.46
C ARG A 68 -24.36 -21.03 -37.18
N LEU A 69 -23.04 -21.06 -37.37
CA LEU A 69 -22.34 -22.18 -38.00
C LEU A 69 -22.49 -23.48 -37.20
N LYS A 70 -22.55 -23.40 -35.86
CA LYS A 70 -22.85 -24.56 -35.00
C LYS A 70 -24.30 -25.03 -35.15
N ALA A 71 -25.25 -24.11 -35.32
CA ALA A 71 -26.65 -24.47 -35.54
C ALA A 71 -26.86 -25.11 -36.92
N GLU A 72 -26.28 -24.55 -37.98
CA GLU A 72 -26.31 -25.10 -39.34
C GLU A 72 -25.66 -26.49 -39.39
N ARG A 73 -24.52 -26.69 -38.73
CA ARG A 73 -23.88 -28.03 -38.62
C ARG A 73 -24.77 -29.04 -37.90
N ARG A 74 -25.49 -28.62 -36.84
CA ARG A 74 -26.43 -29.50 -36.12
C ARG A 74 -27.65 -29.86 -36.96
N GLU A 75 -28.11 -28.96 -37.83
CA GLU A 75 -29.19 -29.24 -38.77
C GLU A 75 -28.74 -30.15 -39.91
N GLU A 76 -27.54 -29.95 -40.47
CA GLU A 76 -26.95 -30.86 -41.45
C GLU A 76 -26.73 -32.26 -40.86
N GLU A 77 -26.22 -32.36 -39.63
CA GLU A 77 -26.07 -33.64 -38.93
C GLU A 77 -27.41 -34.34 -38.66
N ARG A 78 -28.49 -33.58 -38.41
CA ARG A 78 -29.85 -34.12 -38.29
C ARG A 78 -30.37 -34.62 -39.64
N ARG A 79 -30.21 -33.85 -40.71
CA ARG A 79 -30.60 -34.25 -42.08
C ARG A 79 -29.83 -35.48 -42.55
N GLN A 80 -28.52 -35.52 -42.32
CA GLN A 80 -27.70 -36.69 -42.65
C GLN A 80 -28.08 -37.92 -41.81
N ARG A 81 -28.53 -37.76 -40.56
CA ARG A 81 -29.06 -38.87 -39.74
C ARG A 81 -30.41 -39.38 -40.22
N GLU A 82 -31.25 -38.52 -40.77
CA GLU A 82 -32.52 -38.89 -41.39
C GLU A 82 -32.31 -39.58 -42.75
N GLU A 83 -31.37 -39.09 -43.58
CA GLU A 83 -30.99 -39.75 -44.84
C GLU A 83 -30.30 -41.10 -44.63
N ARG A 84 -29.46 -41.24 -43.58
CA ARG A 84 -28.82 -42.52 -43.21
C ARG A 84 -29.80 -43.57 -42.67
N ARG A 85 -31.02 -43.18 -42.26
CA ARG A 85 -32.09 -44.13 -41.93
C ARG A 85 -32.86 -44.66 -43.15
N GLY A 86 -32.72 -44.00 -44.32
CA GLY A 86 -33.40 -44.38 -45.56
C GLY A 86 -32.57 -45.22 -46.54
N SER A 87 -31.31 -45.51 -46.25
CA SER A 87 -30.41 -46.16 -47.20
C SER A 87 -29.58 -47.27 -46.53
N GLN A 88 -30.19 -48.45 -46.40
CA GLN A 88 -29.40 -49.69 -46.42
C GLN A 88 -29.25 -50.10 -47.89
N GLY A 89 -28.04 -49.99 -48.43
CA GLY A 89 -27.69 -50.50 -49.75
C GLY A 89 -26.17 -50.50 -49.88
N GLY A 90 -25.57 -51.70 -49.94
CA GLY A 90 -24.17 -51.93 -49.63
C GLY A 90 -23.14 -51.52 -50.70
N SER A 91 -21.87 -51.48 -50.27
CA SER A 91 -20.75 -52.25 -50.84
C SER A 91 -19.44 -51.91 -50.12
N LYS A 92 -18.49 -52.85 -50.21
CA LYS A 92 -17.27 -52.97 -49.40
C LYS A 92 -16.17 -51.94 -49.74
N SER A 93 -15.48 -51.51 -48.68
CA SER A 93 -14.02 -51.44 -48.48
C SER A 93 -13.14 -50.85 -49.59
N TYR A 94 -12.56 -49.67 -49.33
CA TYR A 94 -11.11 -49.37 -49.52
C TYR A 94 -10.68 -48.03 -48.85
N GLY A 95 -11.62 -47.11 -48.59
CA GLY A 95 -11.31 -45.77 -48.06
C GLY A 95 -11.11 -45.66 -46.53
N GLY A 96 -11.58 -46.63 -45.75
CA GLY A 96 -11.55 -46.56 -44.28
C GLY A 96 -10.14 -46.62 -43.68
N TRP A 97 -9.24 -47.39 -44.28
CA TRP A 97 -7.87 -47.51 -43.78
C TRP A 97 -7.03 -46.27 -44.15
N LEU A 98 -7.21 -45.71 -45.35
CA LEU A 98 -6.60 -44.43 -45.73
C LEU A 98 -7.09 -43.27 -44.84
N ALA A 99 -8.39 -43.21 -44.53
CA ALA A 99 -8.94 -42.21 -43.61
C ALA A 99 -8.40 -42.39 -42.18
N ALA A 100 -8.26 -43.64 -41.70
CA ALA A 100 -7.67 -43.93 -40.40
C ALA A 100 -6.20 -43.50 -40.33
N VAL A 101 -5.39 -43.82 -41.34
CA VAL A 101 -3.97 -43.42 -41.40
C VAL A 101 -3.83 -41.90 -41.48
N VAL A 102 -4.59 -41.22 -42.33
CA VAL A 102 -4.56 -39.75 -42.44
C VAL A 102 -5.01 -39.09 -41.12
N SER A 103 -6.04 -39.62 -40.46
CA SER A 103 -6.51 -39.11 -39.17
C SER A 103 -5.48 -39.31 -38.05
N LEU A 104 -4.77 -40.43 -38.05
CA LEU A 104 -3.70 -40.72 -37.10
C LEU A 104 -2.51 -39.78 -37.35
N SER A 105 -2.12 -39.56 -38.61
CA SER A 105 -1.05 -38.63 -38.97
C SER A 105 -1.37 -37.19 -38.59
N VAL A 106 -2.61 -36.74 -38.79
CA VAL A 106 -3.05 -35.40 -38.39
C VAL A 106 -3.12 -35.28 -36.87
N ALA A 107 -3.57 -36.31 -36.16
CA ALA A 107 -3.58 -36.33 -34.70
C ALA A 107 -2.17 -36.31 -34.11
N VAL A 108 -1.22 -37.05 -34.71
CA VAL A 108 0.19 -37.06 -34.31
C VAL A 108 0.86 -35.73 -34.63
N LEU A 109 0.55 -35.10 -35.78
CA LEU A 109 1.04 -33.76 -36.11
C LEU A 109 0.45 -32.69 -35.19
N ALA A 110 -0.82 -32.82 -34.80
CA ALA A 110 -1.46 -31.92 -33.84
C ALA A 110 -0.87 -32.08 -32.43
N LEU A 111 -0.65 -33.32 -31.97
CA LEU A 111 0.05 -33.61 -30.73
C LEU A 111 1.51 -33.13 -30.78
N GLY A 112 2.19 -33.36 -31.90
CA GLY A 112 3.53 -32.84 -32.15
C GLY A 112 3.55 -31.32 -32.09
N ALA A 113 2.60 -30.64 -32.72
CA ALA A 113 2.49 -29.18 -32.65
C ALA A 113 2.14 -28.68 -31.25
N ILE A 114 1.24 -29.34 -30.51
CA ILE A 114 0.90 -28.98 -29.12
C ILE A 114 2.10 -29.20 -28.19
N VAL A 115 2.82 -30.31 -28.33
CA VAL A 115 4.03 -30.59 -27.57
C VAL A 115 5.14 -29.62 -27.97
N THR A 116 5.27 -29.27 -29.25
CA THR A 116 6.29 -28.33 -29.74
C THR A 116 6.00 -26.90 -29.28
N VAL A 117 4.75 -26.44 -29.41
CA VAL A 117 4.31 -25.12 -28.91
C VAL A 117 4.41 -25.09 -27.39
N GLY A 118 3.97 -26.12 -26.68
CA GLY A 118 4.15 -26.22 -25.22
C GLY A 118 5.62 -26.26 -24.80
N TYR A 119 6.49 -26.90 -25.59
CA TYR A 119 7.94 -26.89 -25.38
C TYR A 119 8.55 -25.51 -25.61
N PHE A 120 8.09 -24.74 -26.61
CA PHE A 120 8.53 -23.37 -26.86
C PHE A 120 7.98 -22.38 -25.81
N ASP A 121 6.71 -22.51 -25.41
CA ASP A 121 6.06 -21.68 -24.38
C ASP A 121 6.71 -21.90 -23.00
N LEU A 122 7.04 -23.15 -22.66
CA LEU A 122 7.85 -23.51 -21.48
C LEU A 122 9.28 -22.99 -21.58
N LYS A 123 9.85 -22.85 -22.78
CA LYS A 123 11.22 -22.35 -22.98
C LYS A 123 11.29 -20.83 -22.85
N ASP A 124 10.26 -20.12 -23.31
CA ASP A 124 10.13 -18.66 -23.18
C ASP A 124 9.75 -18.24 -21.75
N THR A 125 8.81 -18.93 -21.09
CA THR A 125 8.53 -18.69 -19.65
C THR A 125 9.72 -19.07 -18.75
N LYS A 126 10.45 -20.15 -19.07
CA LYS A 126 11.72 -20.45 -18.39
C LYS A 126 12.75 -19.36 -18.64
N GLY A 127 12.91 -18.87 -19.87
CA GLY A 127 13.82 -17.76 -20.21
C GLY A 127 13.56 -16.46 -19.45
N SER A 128 12.29 -16.08 -19.23
CA SER A 128 11.96 -14.88 -18.43
C SER A 128 12.16 -15.05 -16.92
N LEU A 129 12.02 -16.28 -16.40
CA LEU A 129 12.35 -16.63 -15.01
C LEU A 129 13.88 -16.70 -14.81
N VAL A 130 14.61 -17.09 -15.87
CA VAL A 130 16.08 -17.20 -15.92
C VAL A 130 16.77 -15.85 -15.75
N ASP A 131 16.29 -14.81 -16.44
CA ASP A 131 16.88 -13.47 -16.32
C ASP A 131 16.58 -12.82 -14.96
N GLY A 132 15.37 -13.01 -14.42
CA GLY A 132 14.93 -12.38 -13.17
C GLY A 132 15.63 -12.88 -11.90
N MET A 133 15.90 -14.19 -11.79
CA MET A 133 16.63 -14.75 -10.63
C MET A 133 18.09 -14.29 -10.62
N HIS A 134 18.74 -14.36 -11.78
CA HIS A 134 20.14 -13.94 -11.90
C HIS A 134 20.26 -12.44 -11.61
N GLU A 135 19.41 -11.60 -12.19
CA GLU A 135 19.37 -10.16 -11.93
C GLU A 135 19.16 -9.84 -10.44
N SER A 136 18.22 -10.52 -9.77
CA SER A 136 17.92 -10.28 -8.35
C SER A 136 19.07 -10.66 -7.42
N VAL A 137 19.78 -11.77 -7.67
CA VAL A 137 20.93 -12.17 -6.83
C VAL A 137 22.13 -11.23 -7.03
N TYR A 138 22.32 -10.71 -8.26
CA TYR A 138 23.33 -9.68 -8.53
C TYR A 138 22.98 -8.34 -7.89
N GLU A 139 21.72 -7.89 -7.99
CA GLU A 139 21.23 -6.69 -7.33
C GLU A 139 21.45 -6.80 -5.81
N LEU A 140 21.09 -7.94 -5.21
CA LEU A 140 21.36 -8.20 -3.80
C LEU A 140 22.86 -8.11 -3.49
N SER A 141 23.73 -8.73 -4.31
CA SER A 141 25.18 -8.70 -4.09
C SER A 141 25.74 -7.28 -4.12
N GLU A 142 25.25 -6.43 -5.03
CA GLU A 142 25.67 -5.03 -5.11
C GLU A 142 25.23 -4.25 -3.86
N GLN A 143 23.99 -4.47 -3.41
CA GLN A 143 23.50 -3.81 -2.21
C GLN A 143 24.23 -4.29 -0.95
N VAL A 144 24.51 -5.58 -0.82
CA VAL A 144 25.27 -6.16 0.31
C VAL A 144 26.69 -5.60 0.38
N GLU A 145 27.39 -5.51 -0.76
CA GLU A 145 28.75 -4.94 -0.79
C GLU A 145 28.74 -3.45 -0.39
N SER A 146 27.77 -2.70 -0.93
CA SER A 146 27.62 -1.29 -0.63
C SER A 146 27.21 -1.04 0.83
N LEU A 147 26.28 -1.83 1.37
CA LEU A 147 25.85 -1.79 2.76
C LEU A 147 27.00 -2.13 3.71
N GLY A 148 27.78 -3.17 3.41
CA GLY A 148 28.95 -3.53 4.19
C GLY A 148 29.99 -2.38 4.21
N THR A 149 30.15 -1.70 3.08
CA THR A 149 31.02 -0.52 2.95
C THR A 149 30.50 0.68 3.76
N ASP A 150 29.20 0.97 3.66
CA ASP A 150 28.58 2.11 4.36
C ASP A 150 28.59 1.88 5.87
N LEU A 151 28.27 0.67 6.34
CA LEU A 151 28.39 0.29 7.75
C LEU A 151 29.84 0.39 8.26
N ALA A 152 30.83 -0.04 7.47
CA ALA A 152 32.24 0.11 7.83
C ALA A 152 32.62 1.59 8.01
N LYS A 153 32.14 2.47 7.13
CA LYS A 153 32.37 3.92 7.21
C LYS A 153 31.64 4.54 8.41
N ILE A 154 30.39 4.17 8.66
CA ILE A 154 29.59 4.69 9.78
C ILE A 154 30.31 4.42 11.11
N ARG A 155 30.82 3.20 11.31
CA ARG A 155 31.51 2.79 12.54
C ARG A 155 32.73 3.64 12.90
N ILE A 156 33.41 4.20 11.91
CA ILE A 156 34.61 5.04 12.11
C ILE A 156 34.33 6.53 11.85
N SER A 157 33.14 6.87 11.37
CA SER A 157 32.79 8.23 11.01
C SER A 157 32.79 9.14 12.23
N GLN A 158 33.34 10.34 12.05
CA GLN A 158 33.36 11.40 13.05
C GLN A 158 32.66 12.60 12.44
N GLY A 159 31.49 12.97 12.98
CA GLY A 159 30.73 14.15 12.56
C GLY A 159 29.37 13.84 11.95
N ASN A 160 28.38 14.66 12.33
CA ASN A 160 26.97 14.38 12.07
C ASN A 160 26.61 14.30 10.58
N TYR A 161 27.22 15.11 9.70
CA TYR A 161 26.83 15.16 8.29
C TYR A 161 27.19 13.89 7.51
N GLU A 162 28.41 13.37 7.66
CA GLU A 162 28.84 12.17 6.94
C GLU A 162 28.11 10.93 7.48
N SER A 163 27.91 10.85 8.80
CA SER A 163 27.11 9.78 9.42
C SER A 163 25.65 9.82 8.94
N GLN A 164 25.02 11.01 8.86
CA GLN A 164 23.66 11.16 8.32
C GLN A 164 23.58 10.69 6.86
N LYS A 165 24.54 11.10 6.01
CA LYS A 165 24.56 10.67 4.61
C LYS A 165 24.66 9.14 4.50
N LEU A 166 25.60 8.53 5.23
CA LEU A 166 25.80 7.08 5.18
C LEU A 166 24.59 6.30 5.72
N LEU A 167 23.91 6.80 6.75
CA LEU A 167 22.69 6.18 7.29
C LEU A 167 21.50 6.33 6.33
N ALA A 168 21.40 7.44 5.60
CA ALA A 168 20.40 7.60 4.55
C ALA A 168 20.66 6.65 3.38
N ASP A 169 21.92 6.53 2.94
CA ASP A 169 22.33 5.57 1.91
C ASP A 169 22.04 4.13 2.37
N MET A 170 22.36 3.79 3.62
CA MET A 170 22.05 2.49 4.23
C MET A 170 20.55 2.19 4.21
N LEU A 171 19.69 3.12 4.62
CA LEU A 171 18.23 2.96 4.60
C LEU A 171 17.71 2.63 3.19
N VAL A 172 18.18 3.36 2.17
CA VAL A 172 17.77 3.13 0.78
C VAL A 172 18.21 1.75 0.31
N ARG A 173 19.46 1.38 0.59
CA ARG A 173 20.03 0.10 0.16
C ARG A 173 19.39 -1.10 0.85
N CYS A 174 19.00 -0.99 2.12
CA CYS A 174 18.22 -2.02 2.81
C CYS A 174 16.89 -2.31 2.10
N ARG A 175 16.17 -1.27 1.65
CA ARG A 175 14.91 -1.44 0.90
C ARG A 175 15.12 -2.05 -0.49
N LEU A 176 16.23 -1.71 -1.15
CA LEU A 176 16.58 -2.33 -2.44
C LEU A 176 16.96 -3.81 -2.25
N ALA A 177 17.71 -4.12 -1.20
CA ALA A 177 18.07 -5.49 -0.86
C ALA A 177 16.85 -6.35 -0.50
N GLU A 178 15.90 -5.82 0.28
CA GLU A 178 14.61 -6.47 0.55
C GLU A 178 13.89 -6.85 -0.75
N ARG A 179 13.72 -5.89 -1.66
CA ARG A 179 13.04 -6.11 -2.94
C ARG A 179 13.73 -7.16 -3.81
N ALA A 180 15.06 -7.21 -3.78
CA ALA A 180 15.82 -8.24 -4.49
C ALA A 180 15.52 -9.65 -3.94
N VAL A 181 15.41 -9.80 -2.61
CA VAL A 181 15.10 -11.07 -1.95
C VAL A 181 13.68 -11.56 -2.25
N GLU A 182 12.70 -10.66 -2.39
CA GLU A 182 11.31 -11.03 -2.72
C GLU A 182 11.18 -11.80 -4.05
N ASN A 183 12.13 -11.64 -4.96
CA ASN A 183 12.14 -12.30 -6.26
C ASN A 183 12.87 -13.65 -6.26
N PHE A 184 13.34 -14.13 -5.11
CA PHE A 184 14.09 -15.39 -5.03
C PHE A 184 13.13 -16.60 -5.06
N PRO A 185 13.45 -17.66 -5.83
CA PRO A 185 12.63 -18.87 -5.90
C PRO A 185 12.95 -19.82 -4.74
N VAL A 186 12.69 -19.38 -3.51
CA VAL A 186 12.95 -20.13 -2.27
C VAL A 186 11.69 -20.21 -1.42
N ASP A 187 11.64 -21.17 -0.49
CA ASP A 187 10.55 -21.28 0.45
C ASP A 187 10.36 -19.98 1.26
N GLY A 188 9.10 -19.58 1.44
CA GLY A 188 8.74 -18.28 2.04
C GLY A 188 9.28 -18.08 3.46
N THR A 189 9.59 -19.15 4.20
CA THR A 189 10.13 -19.08 5.56
C THR A 189 11.57 -18.57 5.60
N ASP A 190 12.40 -18.93 4.62
CA ASP A 190 13.80 -18.52 4.60
C ASP A 190 13.95 -17.10 4.05
N ALA A 191 13.16 -16.76 3.02
CA ALA A 191 13.10 -15.39 2.50
C ALA A 191 12.71 -14.39 3.61
N GLN A 192 11.75 -14.77 4.47
CA GLN A 192 11.32 -13.95 5.60
C GLN A 192 12.44 -13.57 6.57
N ARG A 193 13.42 -14.46 6.81
CA ARG A 193 14.53 -14.16 7.74
C ARG A 193 15.46 -13.09 7.18
N LEU A 194 15.83 -13.20 5.90
CA LEU A 194 16.71 -12.23 5.25
C LEU A 194 16.00 -10.88 5.03
N THR A 195 14.72 -10.91 4.66
CA THR A 195 13.87 -9.72 4.59
C THR A 195 13.75 -9.03 5.95
N ALA A 196 13.52 -9.79 7.03
CA ALA A 196 13.46 -9.23 8.38
C ALA A 196 14.78 -8.56 8.77
N PHE A 197 15.92 -9.19 8.46
CA PHE A 197 17.24 -8.59 8.69
C PHE A 197 17.40 -7.23 7.99
N PHE A 198 17.06 -7.12 6.70
CA PHE A 198 17.17 -5.85 5.97
C PHE A 198 16.22 -4.78 6.51
N ASN A 199 15.00 -5.17 6.91
CA ASN A 199 14.03 -4.27 7.50
C ASN A 199 14.51 -3.72 8.84
N GLU A 200 15.00 -4.59 9.73
CA GLU A 200 15.52 -4.18 11.03
C GLU A 200 16.77 -3.29 10.90
N ALA A 201 17.69 -3.64 9.98
CA ALA A 201 18.86 -2.81 9.68
C ALA A 201 18.44 -1.43 9.13
N GLY A 202 17.44 -1.38 8.24
CA GLY A 202 16.87 -0.15 7.71
C GLY A 202 16.22 0.71 8.79
N ASP A 203 15.44 0.12 9.68
CA ASP A 203 14.80 0.80 10.81
C ASP A 203 15.84 1.37 11.78
N CYS A 204 16.91 0.61 12.06
CA CYS A 204 18.04 1.08 12.85
C CYS A 204 18.71 2.30 12.18
N ALA A 205 18.97 2.22 10.87
CA ALA A 205 19.57 3.32 10.12
C ALA A 205 18.68 4.57 10.15
N GLN A 206 17.38 4.41 9.95
CA GLN A 206 16.39 5.50 9.99
C GLN A 206 16.32 6.15 11.37
N LYS A 207 16.19 5.35 12.43
CA LYS A 207 16.15 5.85 13.82
C LYS A 207 17.41 6.65 14.15
N THR A 208 18.56 6.14 13.75
CA THR A 208 19.87 6.75 14.02
C THR A 208 20.05 8.04 13.21
N LEU A 209 19.61 8.04 11.96
CA LEU A 209 19.61 9.20 11.07
C LEU A 209 18.78 10.34 11.68
N LEU A 210 17.59 10.05 12.20
CA LEU A 210 16.69 11.04 12.77
C LEU A 210 17.25 11.63 14.08
N LYS A 211 17.87 10.81 14.93
CA LYS A 211 18.62 11.30 16.10
C LYS A 211 19.71 12.30 15.70
N LEU A 212 20.54 11.95 14.72
CA LEU A 212 21.60 12.83 14.25
C LEU A 212 21.05 14.10 13.59
N ALA A 213 19.95 14.00 12.84
CA ALA A 213 19.28 15.13 12.21
C ALA A 213 18.70 16.11 13.25
N ALA A 214 18.26 15.60 14.40
CA ALA A 214 17.85 16.38 15.56
C ALA A 214 19.03 17.00 16.34
N GLY A 215 20.27 16.84 15.87
CA GLY A 215 21.48 17.36 16.51
C GLY A 215 21.95 16.56 17.72
N GLU A 216 21.34 15.40 17.99
CA GLU A 216 21.78 14.48 19.04
C GLU A 216 23.07 13.74 18.61
N GLN A 217 23.80 13.18 19.58
CA GLN A 217 24.98 12.33 19.32
C GLN A 217 24.61 10.86 19.40
N LEU A 218 25.34 10.02 18.67
CA LEU A 218 25.19 8.56 18.75
C LEU A 218 25.56 8.07 20.14
N THR A 219 24.67 7.29 20.76
CA THR A 219 24.95 6.66 22.04
C THR A 219 25.80 5.40 21.85
N GLU A 220 26.40 4.88 22.93
CA GLU A 220 27.09 3.58 22.88
C GLU A 220 26.14 2.45 22.47
N GLU A 221 24.86 2.52 22.85
CA GLU A 221 23.83 1.56 22.41
C GLU A 221 23.58 1.62 20.90
N ASP A 222 23.49 2.83 20.33
CA ASP A 222 23.30 3.02 18.89
C ASP A 222 24.51 2.46 18.11
N MET A 223 25.73 2.72 18.61
CA MET A 223 26.95 2.18 18.03
C MET A 223 27.01 0.65 18.14
N HIS A 224 26.67 0.08 19.30
CA HIS A 224 26.63 -1.38 19.48
C HIS A 224 25.61 -2.06 18.56
N ALA A 225 24.45 -1.44 18.31
CA ALA A 225 23.48 -1.94 17.36
C ALA A 225 24.04 -1.96 15.92
N LEU A 226 24.68 -0.86 15.49
CA LEU A 226 25.33 -0.78 14.18
C LEU A 226 26.49 -1.79 14.02
N GLU A 227 27.23 -2.08 15.10
CA GLU A 227 28.25 -3.14 15.09
C GLU A 227 27.63 -4.54 14.93
N GLY A 228 26.48 -4.78 15.54
CA GLY A 228 25.69 -6.00 15.36
C GLY A 228 25.31 -6.21 13.89
N TYR A 229 24.68 -5.20 13.27
CA TYR A 229 24.29 -5.28 11.85
C TYR A 229 25.49 -5.36 10.91
N TYR A 230 26.62 -4.72 11.26
CA TYR A 230 27.86 -4.90 10.50
C TYR A 230 28.34 -6.35 10.52
N ALA A 231 28.33 -7.01 11.68
CA ALA A 231 28.75 -8.41 11.79
C ALA A 231 27.84 -9.35 10.99
N ASP A 232 26.52 -9.16 11.09
CA ASP A 232 25.55 -9.95 10.33
C ASP A 232 25.68 -9.68 8.82
N MET A 233 25.92 -8.42 8.41
CA MET A 233 26.19 -8.07 7.02
C MET A 233 27.48 -8.74 6.49
N GLN A 234 28.50 -8.94 7.33
CA GLN A 234 29.69 -9.71 6.94
C GLN A 234 29.33 -11.17 6.65
N THR A 235 28.46 -11.78 7.46
CA THR A 235 27.96 -13.14 7.22
C THR A 235 27.23 -13.23 5.87
N VAL A 236 26.37 -12.25 5.56
CA VAL A 236 25.71 -12.19 4.23
C VAL A 236 26.74 -12.05 3.12
N ARG A 237 27.67 -11.10 3.26
CA ARG A 237 28.70 -10.81 2.25
C ARG A 237 29.60 -12.02 1.97
N GLU A 238 29.97 -12.77 3.00
CA GLU A 238 30.79 -13.99 2.87
C GLU A 238 30.05 -15.11 2.13
N ALA A 239 28.72 -15.17 2.25
CA ALA A 239 27.89 -16.15 1.56
C ALA A 239 27.56 -15.75 0.10
N MET A 240 27.57 -14.45 -0.23
CA MET A 240 27.17 -13.97 -1.56
C MET A 240 27.92 -14.61 -2.74
N PRO A 241 29.26 -14.81 -2.73
CA PRO A 241 29.96 -15.45 -3.84
C PRO A 241 29.50 -16.89 -4.10
N ALA A 242 29.19 -17.61 -3.01
CA ALA A 242 28.66 -18.96 -3.09
C ALA A 242 27.23 -18.96 -3.65
N LEU A 243 26.40 -18.02 -3.19
CA LEU A 243 25.01 -17.86 -3.63
C LEU A 243 24.91 -17.44 -5.11
N LEU A 244 25.77 -16.52 -5.55
CA LEU A 244 25.92 -16.10 -6.95
C LEU A 244 26.33 -17.27 -7.86
N LYS A 245 27.27 -18.09 -7.40
CA LYS A 245 27.71 -19.27 -8.15
C LYS A 245 26.63 -20.34 -8.22
N SER A 246 25.81 -20.47 -7.18
CA SER A 246 24.68 -21.40 -7.16
C SER A 246 23.45 -20.85 -7.87
N ALA A 247 23.38 -19.56 -8.20
CA ALA A 247 22.31 -18.96 -9.02
C ALA A 247 22.42 -19.37 -10.51
N ASP A 248 22.91 -20.58 -10.77
CA ASP A 248 22.97 -21.23 -12.07
C ASP A 248 21.59 -21.82 -12.39
N VAL A 249 20.99 -21.30 -13.44
CA VAL A 249 19.57 -21.52 -13.71
C VAL A 249 19.29 -22.93 -14.24
N GLU A 250 20.23 -23.54 -14.97
CA GLU A 250 20.04 -24.85 -15.58
C GLU A 250 19.99 -25.94 -14.51
N LYS A 251 20.80 -25.82 -13.46
CA LYS A 251 20.84 -26.80 -12.35
C LYS A 251 19.67 -26.65 -11.39
N ASN A 252 19.29 -25.43 -11.00
CA ASN A 252 18.19 -25.21 -10.05
C ASN A 252 16.83 -25.56 -10.66
N LEU A 253 16.60 -25.31 -11.95
CA LEU A 253 15.35 -25.69 -12.63
C LEU A 253 15.15 -27.21 -12.78
N LEU A 254 16.24 -27.98 -12.71
CA LEU A 254 16.21 -29.45 -12.75
C LEU A 254 16.12 -30.08 -11.35
N GLY A 255 16.08 -29.26 -10.28
CA GLY A 255 16.15 -29.75 -8.89
C GLY A 255 17.52 -30.31 -8.51
N GLU A 256 18.56 -30.04 -9.31
CA GLU A 256 19.94 -30.48 -9.11
C GLU A 256 20.85 -29.37 -8.57
N GLY A 257 20.28 -28.17 -8.39
CA GLY A 257 20.99 -27.01 -7.89
C GLY A 257 21.01 -26.95 -6.37
N ASP A 258 21.97 -26.22 -5.83
CA ASP A 258 22.20 -26.07 -4.40
C ASP A 258 21.88 -24.66 -3.88
N PHE A 259 21.16 -23.84 -4.68
CA PHE A 259 20.82 -22.46 -4.32
C PHE A 259 19.97 -22.39 -3.06
N GLU A 260 18.88 -23.17 -2.99
CA GLU A 260 17.95 -23.19 -1.85
C GLU A 260 18.67 -23.60 -0.56
N SER A 261 19.47 -24.68 -0.60
CA SER A 261 20.24 -25.13 0.57
C SER A 261 21.30 -24.11 1.02
N ARG A 262 21.97 -23.42 0.08
CA ARG A 262 22.92 -22.35 0.42
C ARG A 262 22.22 -21.12 0.98
N PHE A 263 21.03 -20.81 0.50
CA PHE A 263 20.21 -19.73 0.99
C PHE A 263 19.68 -20.03 2.41
N GLU A 264 19.24 -21.26 2.66
CA GLU A 264 18.86 -21.74 4.00
C GLU A 264 20.06 -21.65 4.98
N ASP A 265 21.24 -22.14 4.58
CA ASP A 265 22.47 -22.05 5.41
C ASP A 265 22.88 -20.60 5.69
N LEU A 266 22.76 -19.70 4.70
CA LEU A 266 22.96 -18.26 4.91
C LEU A 266 21.97 -17.72 5.96
N THR A 267 20.67 -17.93 5.76
CA THR A 267 19.64 -17.34 6.62
C THR A 267 19.62 -17.94 8.02
N ALA A 268 20.07 -19.19 8.19
CA ALA A 268 20.27 -19.83 9.49
C ALA A 268 21.44 -19.24 10.29
N ARG A 269 22.44 -18.64 9.62
CA ARG A 269 23.58 -17.99 10.27
C ARG A 269 23.29 -16.56 10.71
N LEU A 270 22.22 -15.95 10.20
CA LEU A 270 21.78 -14.64 10.65
C LEU A 270 21.26 -14.72 12.07
N ARG A 271 21.55 -13.68 12.88
CA ARG A 271 20.95 -13.56 14.20
C ARG A 271 19.44 -13.48 14.03
N THR A 272 18.72 -14.50 14.47
CA THR A 272 17.36 -14.30 14.95
C THR A 272 17.50 -13.51 16.26
N GLN A 273 17.51 -12.18 16.19
CA GLN A 273 16.87 -11.50 17.30
C GLN A 273 15.45 -12.01 17.28
N GLU A 274 15.01 -12.59 18.40
CA GLU A 274 13.59 -12.62 18.66
C GLU A 274 13.13 -11.18 18.43
N GLN A 275 12.40 -10.93 17.33
CA GLN A 275 11.44 -9.83 17.34
C GLN A 275 10.83 -9.90 18.73
N PRO A 276 10.85 -8.82 19.53
CA PRO A 276 10.26 -8.88 20.85
C PRO A 276 8.83 -9.32 20.60
N SER A 277 8.58 -10.61 20.85
CA SER A 277 7.27 -11.22 20.71
C SER A 277 6.41 -10.27 21.50
N ALA A 278 5.53 -9.57 20.79
CA ALA A 278 4.83 -8.40 21.28
C ALA A 278 4.47 -8.70 22.73
N ARG A 279 5.12 -7.99 23.68
CA ARG A 279 5.09 -8.30 25.12
C ARG A 279 3.70 -8.85 25.38
N ARG A 280 3.61 -10.13 25.76
CA ARG A 280 2.34 -10.82 25.93
C ARG A 280 1.57 -10.01 26.98
N SER A 281 0.77 -9.08 26.49
CA SER A 281 -0.05 -8.21 27.29
C SER A 281 -1.13 -9.15 27.78
N GLU A 282 -1.00 -9.58 29.03
CA GLU A 282 -2.11 -10.20 29.72
C GLU A 282 -3.22 -9.16 29.73
N ALA A 283 -4.19 -9.34 28.83
CA ALA A 283 -5.31 -8.45 28.68
C ALA A 283 -6.02 -8.39 30.04
N LYS A 284 -5.90 -7.26 30.74
CA LYS A 284 -6.50 -7.05 32.06
C LYS A 284 -8.03 -7.02 31.90
N GLY A 285 -8.69 -8.12 32.22
CA GLY A 285 -10.14 -8.23 32.19
C GLY A 285 -10.62 -9.67 32.08
N LYS A 286 -11.83 -9.95 32.56
CA LYS A 286 -12.44 -11.28 32.44
C LYS A 286 -12.77 -11.56 30.97
N ASP A 287 -12.32 -12.69 30.46
CA ASP A 287 -12.69 -13.20 29.14
C ASP A 287 -14.22 -13.42 29.08
N ILE A 288 -14.86 -12.81 28.09
CA ILE A 288 -16.31 -12.88 27.88
C ILE A 288 -16.76 -14.19 27.23
N GLY A 289 -15.84 -14.99 26.67
CA GLY A 289 -16.17 -16.22 25.95
C GLY A 289 -16.84 -15.97 24.58
N GLU A 290 -17.03 -17.04 23.81
CA GLU A 290 -17.65 -16.97 22.48
C GLU A 290 -19.11 -16.49 22.54
N GLU A 291 -19.88 -16.95 23.52
CA GLU A 291 -21.26 -16.52 23.73
C GLU A 291 -21.35 -15.02 24.02
N GLY A 292 -20.48 -14.51 24.90
CA GLY A 292 -20.39 -13.09 25.20
C GLY A 292 -19.99 -12.28 23.97
N ALA A 293 -19.02 -12.75 23.18
CA ALA A 293 -18.62 -12.07 21.95
C ALA A 293 -19.79 -12.00 20.94
N LEU A 294 -20.54 -13.10 20.80
CA LEU A 294 -21.71 -13.15 19.94
C LEU A 294 -22.83 -12.20 20.40
N GLU A 295 -23.09 -12.09 21.70
CA GLU A 295 -24.04 -11.13 22.26
C GLU A 295 -23.62 -9.67 22.01
N ARG A 296 -22.32 -9.36 22.18
CA ARG A 296 -21.77 -8.04 21.86
C ARG A 296 -21.94 -7.71 20.38
N ALA A 297 -21.63 -8.65 19.49
CA ALA A 297 -21.81 -8.49 18.04
C ALA A 297 -23.27 -8.19 17.68
N LYS A 298 -24.23 -8.96 18.21
CA LYS A 298 -25.68 -8.74 18.00
C LYS A 298 -26.10 -7.33 18.39
N ASN A 299 -25.59 -6.83 19.52
CA ASN A 299 -25.89 -5.48 19.98
C ASN A 299 -25.30 -4.39 19.07
N PHE A 300 -24.02 -4.53 18.69
CA PHE A 300 -23.36 -3.56 17.80
C PHE A 300 -24.05 -3.48 16.43
N PHE A 301 -24.36 -4.63 15.85
CA PHE A 301 -24.88 -4.74 14.48
C PHE A 301 -26.41 -4.88 14.39
N ALA A 302 -27.16 -4.57 15.46
CA ALA A 302 -28.63 -4.69 15.46
C ALA A 302 -29.34 -3.96 14.29
N ASP A 303 -28.75 -2.87 13.77
CA ASP A 303 -29.31 -2.07 12.68
C ASP A 303 -29.03 -2.67 11.29
N TYR A 304 -28.17 -3.69 11.21
CA TYR A 304 -27.72 -4.32 9.96
C TYR A 304 -28.67 -5.43 9.48
N LYS A 305 -29.68 -5.79 10.30
CA LYS A 305 -30.58 -6.92 10.05
C LYS A 305 -29.78 -8.21 9.81
N THR A 306 -28.95 -8.56 10.78
CA THR A 306 -27.94 -9.60 10.62
C THR A 306 -28.54 -11.00 10.49
N GLU A 307 -27.97 -11.80 9.59
CA GLU A 307 -28.26 -13.21 9.38
C GLU A 307 -26.97 -14.05 9.56
N GLU A 308 -27.12 -15.34 9.87
CA GLU A 308 -26.00 -16.30 9.95
C GLU A 308 -24.84 -15.91 10.89
N MET A 309 -25.09 -15.07 11.90
CA MET A 309 -24.04 -14.58 12.80
C MET A 309 -23.45 -15.71 13.66
N ARG A 310 -22.14 -15.90 13.57
CA ARG A 310 -21.41 -16.96 14.28
C ARG A 310 -19.97 -16.54 14.61
N VAL A 311 -19.42 -17.13 15.67
CA VAL A 311 -17.98 -17.05 15.94
C VAL A 311 -17.26 -18.07 15.05
N THR A 312 -16.22 -17.65 14.33
CA THR A 312 -15.46 -18.51 13.40
C THR A 312 -14.02 -18.75 13.83
N GLY A 313 -13.52 -18.00 14.81
CA GLY A 313 -12.19 -18.22 15.35
C GLY A 313 -11.80 -17.22 16.42
N ARG A 314 -10.51 -17.25 16.76
CA ARG A 314 -9.89 -16.37 17.74
C ARG A 314 -8.51 -15.95 17.24
N THR A 315 -8.20 -14.67 17.35
CA THR A 315 -6.87 -14.12 17.06
C THR A 315 -6.00 -14.14 18.31
N GLU A 316 -4.73 -14.48 18.16
CA GLU A 316 -3.71 -14.37 19.21
C GLU A 316 -2.96 -13.02 19.13
N GLY A 317 -2.05 -12.76 20.08
CA GLY A 317 -1.23 -11.54 20.14
C GLY A 317 -1.56 -10.62 21.31
N GLU A 318 -1.13 -9.35 21.21
CA GLU A 318 -1.25 -8.33 22.26
C GLU A 318 -2.70 -7.92 22.55
N LEU A 319 -3.57 -7.97 21.54
CA LEU A 319 -5.01 -7.68 21.61
C LEU A 319 -5.81 -8.87 21.06
N PRO A 320 -5.91 -9.98 21.83
CA PRO A 320 -6.64 -11.17 21.42
C PRO A 320 -8.13 -10.87 21.29
N ALA A 321 -8.77 -11.49 20.31
CA ALA A 321 -10.16 -11.21 19.93
C ALA A 321 -10.84 -12.45 19.34
N TYR A 322 -12.16 -12.52 19.48
CA TYR A 322 -13.02 -13.45 18.77
C TYR A 322 -13.36 -12.89 17.39
N THR A 323 -13.27 -13.72 16.36
CA THR A 323 -13.72 -13.40 15.01
C THR A 323 -15.18 -13.80 14.87
N VAL A 324 -16.03 -12.85 14.51
CA VAL A 324 -17.47 -13.03 14.28
C VAL A 324 -17.78 -12.72 12.83
N GLU A 325 -18.38 -13.67 12.13
CA GLU A 325 -18.85 -13.50 10.76
C GLU A 325 -20.38 -13.42 10.74
N PHE A 326 -20.93 -12.58 9.87
CA PHE A 326 -22.38 -12.47 9.65
C PHE A 326 -22.68 -11.91 8.27
N LYS A 327 -23.95 -12.03 7.83
CA LYS A 327 -24.48 -11.34 6.66
C LYS A 327 -25.40 -10.21 7.08
N ASP A 328 -25.40 -9.09 6.37
CA ASP A 328 -26.44 -8.07 6.51
C ASP A 328 -27.74 -8.49 5.81
N GLY A 329 -28.82 -7.73 6.01
CA GLY A 329 -30.12 -8.02 5.37
C GLY A 329 -30.14 -7.89 3.83
N SER A 330 -29.02 -7.53 3.21
CA SER A 330 -28.82 -7.55 1.75
C SER A 330 -27.90 -8.69 1.28
N GLY A 331 -27.57 -9.62 2.18
CA GLY A 331 -26.73 -10.79 1.93
C GLY A 331 -25.22 -10.49 1.87
N VAL A 332 -24.79 -9.33 2.36
CA VAL A 332 -23.37 -8.92 2.30
C VAL A 332 -22.63 -9.45 3.52
N GLU A 333 -21.49 -10.08 3.28
CA GLU A 333 -20.66 -10.64 4.34
C GLU A 333 -19.85 -9.58 5.09
N TYR A 334 -19.79 -9.75 6.40
CA TYR A 334 -19.02 -8.94 7.35
C TYR A 334 -18.18 -9.86 8.23
N SER A 335 -16.96 -9.43 8.51
CA SER A 335 -16.08 -10.00 9.53
C SER A 335 -15.78 -8.95 10.58
N ALA A 336 -16.02 -9.28 11.85
CA ALA A 336 -15.76 -8.41 12.99
C ALA A 336 -14.82 -9.11 13.97
N GLN A 337 -13.95 -8.33 14.62
CA GLN A 337 -13.11 -8.83 15.70
C GLN A 337 -13.51 -8.14 17.01
N ILE A 338 -13.87 -8.95 18.01
CA ILE A 338 -14.31 -8.48 19.33
C ILE A 338 -13.27 -8.92 20.36
N THR A 339 -12.68 -7.97 21.10
CA THR A 339 -11.66 -8.29 22.11
C THR A 339 -12.21 -9.25 23.17
N LEU A 340 -11.34 -9.93 23.91
CA LEU A 340 -11.76 -10.77 25.04
C LEU A 340 -12.53 -9.98 26.12
N GLN A 341 -12.43 -8.66 26.12
CA GLN A 341 -13.18 -7.75 27.01
C GLN A 341 -14.47 -7.21 26.38
N GLY A 342 -14.80 -7.58 25.14
CA GLY A 342 -16.07 -7.23 24.49
C GLY A 342 -16.10 -5.92 23.74
N GLU A 343 -14.94 -5.41 23.32
CA GLU A 343 -14.82 -4.17 22.54
C GLU A 343 -14.65 -4.50 21.05
N LEU A 344 -15.27 -3.70 20.17
CA LEU A 344 -15.14 -3.89 18.72
C LEU A 344 -13.76 -3.41 18.25
N LYS A 345 -12.85 -4.34 17.98
CA LYS A 345 -11.47 -4.06 17.54
C LYS A 345 -11.41 -3.74 16.05
N MET A 346 -12.03 -4.59 15.23
CA MET A 346 -12.06 -4.43 13.78
C MET A 346 -13.43 -4.79 13.20
N LEU A 347 -13.76 -4.18 12.06
CA LEU A 347 -14.87 -4.56 11.20
C LEU A 347 -14.40 -4.45 9.76
N GLU A 348 -14.76 -5.42 8.94
CA GLU A 348 -14.49 -5.40 7.51
C GLU A 348 -15.66 -6.03 6.75
N SER A 349 -15.98 -5.44 5.60
CA SER A 349 -16.91 -5.98 4.62
C SER A 349 -16.45 -5.57 3.24
N TYR A 350 -16.33 -6.54 2.34
CA TYR A 350 -15.98 -6.27 0.96
C TYR A 350 -17.24 -6.30 0.09
N LYS A 351 -17.77 -5.10 -0.17
CA LYS A 351 -18.73 -4.86 -1.22
C LYS A 351 -18.47 -3.50 -1.80
N GLU A 352 -18.18 -3.47 -3.09
CA GLU A 352 -17.93 -2.24 -3.81
C GLU A 352 -19.11 -1.27 -3.67
N CYS A 353 -18.77 -0.01 -3.47
CA CYS A 353 -19.70 1.11 -3.51
C CYS A 353 -19.43 1.86 -4.81
N HIS A 354 -20.47 2.24 -5.54
CA HIS A 354 -20.34 2.82 -6.89
C HIS A 354 -20.97 4.20 -7.03
N ALA A 355 -21.81 4.61 -6.09
CA ALA A 355 -22.47 5.91 -6.10
C ALA A 355 -22.10 6.78 -4.90
N ASP A 356 -22.11 8.09 -5.10
CA ASP A 356 -21.91 9.10 -4.06
C ASP A 356 -23.26 9.71 -3.63
N ASN A 357 -24.05 8.93 -2.89
CA ASN A 357 -25.34 9.37 -2.34
C ASN A 357 -25.17 10.16 -1.04
N PHE A 358 -24.07 9.95 -0.31
CA PHE A 358 -23.76 10.56 0.98
C PHE A 358 -22.47 11.39 0.89
N ASP A 359 -22.56 12.67 1.27
CA ASP A 359 -21.40 13.56 1.35
C ASP A 359 -20.53 13.25 2.58
N ALA A 360 -19.33 13.86 2.63
CA ALA A 360 -18.40 13.66 3.74
C ALA A 360 -18.98 14.04 5.13
N ARG A 361 -19.91 15.01 5.19
CA ARG A 361 -20.55 15.40 6.46
C ARG A 361 -21.54 14.35 6.91
N GLN A 362 -22.31 13.78 6.00
CA GLN A 362 -23.23 12.69 6.29
C GLN A 362 -22.47 11.42 6.70
N CYS A 363 -21.39 11.07 5.99
CA CYS A 363 -20.54 9.95 6.35
C CYS A 363 -19.93 10.11 7.75
N LYS A 364 -19.44 11.31 8.08
CA LYS A 364 -18.99 11.64 9.44
C LYS A 364 -20.08 11.39 10.49
N GLN A 365 -21.32 11.83 10.26
CA GLN A 365 -22.42 11.63 11.21
C GLN A 365 -22.77 10.15 11.40
N ILE A 366 -22.76 9.37 10.31
CA ILE A 366 -22.98 7.91 10.36
C ILE A 366 -21.87 7.24 11.19
N ALA A 367 -20.61 7.56 10.91
CA ALA A 367 -19.47 7.02 11.63
C ALA A 367 -19.49 7.40 13.13
N GLN A 368 -19.84 8.64 13.47
CA GLN A 368 -19.97 9.09 14.86
C GLN A 368 -21.04 8.31 15.64
N LYS A 369 -22.21 8.09 15.03
CA LYS A 369 -23.29 7.31 15.65
C LYS A 369 -22.88 5.86 15.85
N PHE A 370 -22.18 5.28 14.87
CA PHE A 370 -21.65 3.93 14.97
C PHE A 370 -20.66 3.81 16.13
N LEU A 371 -19.67 4.70 16.21
CA LEU A 371 -18.70 4.70 17.30
C LEU A 371 -19.36 4.83 18.68
N GLN A 372 -20.34 5.73 18.82
CA GLN A 372 -21.11 5.88 20.06
C GLN A 372 -21.83 4.58 20.44
N LYS A 373 -22.43 3.88 19.48
CA LYS A 373 -23.10 2.59 19.70
C LYS A 373 -22.13 1.48 20.10
N THR A 374 -20.92 1.48 19.55
CA THR A 374 -19.89 0.47 19.81
C THR A 374 -19.03 0.75 21.04
N GLY A 375 -19.29 1.84 21.77
CA GLY A 375 -18.58 2.18 23.01
C GLY A 375 -17.40 3.15 22.85
N TYR A 376 -17.20 3.73 21.67
CA TYR A 376 -16.14 4.70 21.35
C TYR A 376 -16.69 6.13 21.23
N GLY A 377 -17.56 6.52 22.16
CA GLY A 377 -18.11 7.87 22.22
C GLY A 377 -17.05 8.92 22.60
N GLY A 378 -17.27 10.18 22.19
CA GLY A 378 -16.42 11.31 22.59
C GLY A 378 -15.16 11.53 21.74
N LEU A 379 -14.92 10.72 20.71
CA LEU A 379 -13.77 10.90 19.83
C LEU A 379 -13.95 12.08 18.85
N ALA A 380 -12.87 12.81 18.63
CA ALA A 380 -12.82 13.96 17.73
C ALA A 380 -12.53 13.52 16.27
N PRO A 381 -13.37 13.86 15.28
CA PRO A 381 -13.06 13.63 13.88
C PRO A 381 -12.01 14.64 13.40
N VAL A 382 -10.89 14.16 12.86
CA VAL A 382 -9.77 15.01 12.43
C VAL A 382 -9.56 15.02 10.91
N TRP A 383 -9.98 13.97 10.21
CA TRP A 383 -9.84 13.87 8.76
C TRP A 383 -10.95 13.03 8.14
N ALA A 384 -11.29 13.36 6.89
CA ALA A 384 -12.19 12.57 6.05
C ALA A 384 -11.54 12.40 4.68
N SER A 385 -11.18 11.16 4.33
CA SER A 385 -10.72 10.79 3.00
C SER A 385 -11.93 10.36 2.17
N MET A 386 -12.13 11.01 1.03
CA MET A 386 -13.10 10.59 0.02
C MET A 386 -12.27 9.97 -1.11
N ALA A 387 -12.19 8.65 -1.14
CA ALA A 387 -11.41 7.92 -2.15
C ALA A 387 -12.31 6.84 -2.78
N GLY A 388 -12.80 7.11 -3.99
CA GLY A 388 -13.84 6.33 -4.65
C GLY A 388 -15.17 6.59 -3.97
N SER A 389 -16.02 5.57 -3.92
CA SER A 389 -17.33 5.65 -3.27
C SER A 389 -17.30 5.17 -1.81
N GLU A 390 -16.13 5.29 -1.16
CA GLU A 390 -15.94 5.07 0.27
C GLU A 390 -15.43 6.34 0.96
N CYS A 391 -16.01 6.65 2.11
CA CYS A 391 -15.57 7.71 2.99
C CYS A 391 -14.88 7.11 4.21
N THR A 392 -13.58 7.36 4.35
CA THR A 392 -12.82 6.95 5.54
C THR A 392 -12.67 8.16 6.45
N ILE A 393 -13.26 8.09 7.65
CA ILE A 393 -13.16 9.10 8.68
C ILE A 393 -12.14 8.66 9.73
N THR A 394 -11.24 9.57 10.06
CA THR A 394 -10.27 9.41 11.14
C THR A 394 -10.77 10.09 12.40
N PHE A 395 -10.87 9.32 13.48
CA PHE A 395 -11.21 9.79 14.82
C PHE A 395 -10.03 9.62 15.75
N VAL A 396 -9.82 10.58 16.65
CA VAL A 396 -8.78 10.51 17.69
C VAL A 396 -9.39 10.85 19.05
N ASN A 397 -8.77 10.37 20.12
CA ASN A 397 -9.17 10.82 21.45
C ASN A 397 -8.84 12.30 21.67
N GLU A 398 -9.56 12.95 22.56
CA GLU A 398 -9.31 14.32 22.98
C GLU A 398 -9.23 14.38 24.50
N GLN A 399 -8.07 14.75 25.03
CA GLN A 399 -7.83 14.90 26.47
C GLN A 399 -7.45 16.34 26.77
N GLN A 400 -8.18 16.99 27.67
CA GLN A 400 -7.92 18.39 28.08
C GLN A 400 -7.84 19.38 26.88
N GLY A 401 -8.61 19.14 25.82
CA GLY A 401 -8.57 19.96 24.59
C GLY A 401 -7.41 19.65 23.64
N VAL A 402 -6.67 18.56 23.87
CA VAL A 402 -5.53 18.11 23.07
C VAL A 402 -5.89 16.83 22.32
N LEU A 403 -5.71 16.85 21.00
CA LEU A 403 -5.96 15.70 20.11
C LEU A 403 -4.86 14.65 20.25
N VAL A 404 -5.19 13.41 20.55
CA VAL A 404 -4.22 12.35 20.82
C VAL A 404 -4.17 11.37 19.63
N TYR A 405 -3.32 11.66 18.63
CA TYR A 405 -3.21 10.85 17.41
C TYR A 405 -2.75 9.40 17.61
N PRO A 406 -1.92 9.04 18.63
CA PRO A 406 -1.67 7.65 18.96
C PRO A 406 -2.94 6.85 19.27
N GLU A 407 -3.98 7.52 19.79
CA GLU A 407 -5.28 6.94 20.10
C GLU A 407 -6.28 7.16 18.97
N ARG A 408 -6.05 6.50 17.83
CA ARG A 408 -6.84 6.69 16.61
C ARG A 408 -7.73 5.51 16.28
N ILE A 409 -8.93 5.82 15.78
CA ILE A 409 -9.86 4.88 15.13
C ILE A 409 -10.13 5.35 13.70
N LEU A 410 -10.05 4.43 12.74
CA LEU A 410 -10.49 4.66 11.36
C LEU A 410 -11.85 4.01 11.16
N VAL A 411 -12.77 4.72 10.51
CA VAL A 411 -14.11 4.19 10.17
C VAL A 411 -14.39 4.41 8.69
N LYS A 412 -14.72 3.34 7.97
CA LYS A 412 -15.11 3.36 6.56
C LYS A 412 -16.63 3.32 6.42
N VAL A 413 -17.17 4.25 5.65
CA VAL A 413 -18.59 4.34 5.33
C VAL A 413 -18.76 4.21 3.81
N CYS A 414 -19.70 3.39 3.39
CA CYS A 414 -20.09 3.31 1.98
C CYS A 414 -20.91 4.54 1.59
N ASN A 415 -20.42 5.34 0.63
CA ASN A 415 -21.07 6.59 0.21
C ASN A 415 -22.37 6.36 -0.56
N GLU A 416 -22.64 5.12 -1.00
CA GLU A 416 -23.86 4.75 -1.69
C GLU A 416 -24.96 4.36 -0.71
N ARG A 417 -24.60 3.51 0.27
CA ARG A 417 -25.54 2.84 1.18
C ARG A 417 -25.68 3.54 2.53
N GLY A 418 -24.73 4.40 2.92
CA GLY A 418 -24.73 5.07 4.21
C GLY A 418 -24.56 4.13 5.40
N ILE A 419 -23.81 3.04 5.21
CA ILE A 419 -23.54 2.01 6.22
C ILE A 419 -22.04 1.92 6.49
N VAL A 420 -21.64 1.63 7.73
CA VAL A 420 -20.24 1.39 8.07
C VAL A 420 -19.82 0.02 7.51
N THR A 421 -18.82 0.02 6.65
CA THR A 421 -18.24 -1.18 6.01
C THR A 421 -16.90 -1.56 6.60
N GLY A 422 -16.26 -0.68 7.38
CA GLY A 422 -15.04 -1.03 8.06
C GLY A 422 -14.72 -0.17 9.27
N MET A 423 -13.93 -0.73 10.17
CA MET A 423 -13.40 -0.04 11.34
C MET A 423 -12.07 -0.66 11.75
N ASP A 424 -11.12 0.17 12.17
CA ASP A 424 -9.86 -0.25 12.80
C ASP A 424 -9.63 0.58 14.05
N ALA A 425 -9.71 -0.07 15.22
CA ALA A 425 -9.45 0.52 16.54
C ALA A 425 -8.19 -0.04 17.22
N ASN A 426 -7.31 -0.73 16.49
CA ASN A 426 -6.12 -1.35 17.09
C ASN A 426 -5.23 -0.31 17.79
N LEU A 427 -4.95 0.82 17.12
CA LEU A 427 -4.12 1.89 17.69
C LEU A 427 -4.75 2.52 18.94
N TYR A 428 -6.05 2.80 18.88
CA TYR A 428 -6.79 3.28 20.05
C TYR A 428 -6.70 2.31 21.23
N LEU A 429 -7.01 1.04 21.02
CA LEU A 429 -7.01 0.03 22.09
C LEU A 429 -5.63 -0.22 22.67
N LYS A 430 -4.57 -0.13 21.85
CA LYS A 430 -3.17 -0.30 22.27
C LYS A 430 -2.65 0.89 23.08
N ASN A 431 -2.96 2.11 22.63
CA ASN A 431 -2.35 3.33 23.15
C ASN A 431 -3.25 4.11 24.12
N ARG A 432 -4.46 3.62 24.41
CA ARG A 432 -5.38 4.29 25.32
C ARG A 432 -4.80 4.44 26.72
N GLY A 433 -4.90 5.63 27.28
CA GLY A 433 -4.47 5.88 28.64
C GLY A 433 -4.51 7.36 28.99
N GLU A 434 -4.47 7.64 30.29
CA GLU A 434 -4.30 9.00 30.78
C GLU A 434 -2.87 9.48 30.49
N ARG A 435 -2.75 10.74 30.05
CA ARG A 435 -1.46 11.40 29.81
C ARG A 435 -1.32 12.62 30.70
N GLU A 436 -0.12 12.86 31.16
CA GLU A 436 0.26 14.14 31.75
C GLU A 436 0.59 15.12 30.62
N ILE A 437 -0.33 16.03 30.33
CA ILE A 437 -0.20 16.97 29.21
C ILE A 437 0.21 18.34 29.74
N GLY A 438 1.48 18.71 29.51
CA GLY A 438 1.98 20.06 29.81
C GLY A 438 1.54 21.11 28.78
N GLU A 439 1.81 22.39 29.04
CA GLU A 439 1.43 23.51 28.15
C GLU A 439 2.37 23.71 26.95
N GLY A 440 3.57 23.14 26.98
CA GLY A 440 4.64 23.49 26.04
C GLY A 440 5.40 24.76 26.45
N LYS A 441 6.56 25.00 25.84
CA LYS A 441 7.41 26.19 26.12
C LYS A 441 7.09 27.37 25.21
N ILE A 442 6.38 27.14 24.11
CA ILE A 442 6.06 28.13 23.09
C ILE A 442 4.54 28.31 23.06
N SER A 443 4.06 29.55 22.99
CA SER A 443 2.63 29.83 22.92
C SER A 443 2.05 29.54 21.54
N MET A 444 0.78 29.12 21.51
CA MET A 444 0.04 28.85 20.28
C MET A 444 -0.02 30.08 19.37
N GLU A 445 -0.20 31.29 19.93
CA GLU A 445 -0.31 32.53 19.16
C GLU A 445 0.98 32.83 18.39
N ARG A 446 2.14 32.55 18.99
CA ARG A 446 3.44 32.76 18.32
C ARG A 446 3.59 31.83 17.11
N ILE A 447 3.15 30.58 17.24
CA ILE A 447 3.19 29.60 16.16
C ILE A 447 2.20 29.98 15.04
N GLU A 448 0.99 30.41 15.41
CA GLU A 448 -0.01 30.86 14.44
C GLU A 448 0.46 32.08 13.62
N GLN A 449 1.06 33.08 14.29
CA GLN A 449 1.60 34.26 13.61
C GLN A 449 2.74 33.91 12.65
N ALA A 450 3.64 33.00 13.04
CA ALA A 450 4.73 32.55 12.18
C ALA A 450 4.21 31.80 10.93
N ALA A 451 3.19 30.95 11.11
CA ALA A 451 2.56 30.24 10.00
C ALA A 451 1.80 31.17 9.05
N ALA A 452 1.10 32.17 9.59
CA ALA A 452 0.34 33.14 8.80
C ALA A 452 1.20 33.98 7.83
N GLN A 453 2.51 34.08 8.07
CA GLN A 453 3.46 34.72 7.13
C GLN A 453 3.73 33.88 5.88
N ARG A 454 3.49 32.57 5.93
CA ARG A 454 3.85 31.62 4.86
C ARG A 454 2.63 31.00 4.20
N MET A 455 1.52 30.86 4.91
CA MET A 455 0.31 30.19 4.43
C MET A 455 -0.95 30.88 4.95
N ARG A 456 -2.09 30.62 4.28
CA ARG A 456 -3.39 31.01 4.81
C ARG A 456 -3.82 30.02 5.89
N VAL A 457 -3.70 30.40 7.15
CA VAL A 457 -4.11 29.58 8.29
C VAL A 457 -5.65 29.48 8.35
N HIS A 458 -6.14 28.28 8.65
CA HIS A 458 -7.56 27.96 8.88
C HIS A 458 -7.86 27.61 10.33
N GLY A 459 -6.85 27.16 11.09
CA GLY A 459 -6.95 26.95 12.53
C GLY A 459 -5.69 26.31 13.08
N VAL A 460 -5.51 26.46 14.40
CA VAL A 460 -4.45 25.82 15.18
C VAL A 460 -5.08 25.08 16.34
N ARG A 461 -4.63 23.85 16.61
CA ARG A 461 -5.09 23.03 17.73
C ARG A 461 -3.89 22.36 18.41
N ARG A 462 -4.02 22.01 19.68
CA ARG A 462 -3.01 21.19 20.37
C ARG A 462 -3.20 19.73 19.98
N ALA A 463 -2.10 19.03 19.71
CA ALA A 463 -2.11 17.63 19.34
C ALA A 463 -0.89 16.90 19.91
N ILE A 464 -1.05 15.63 20.26
CA ILE A 464 0.06 14.71 20.53
C ILE A 464 0.19 13.78 19.32
N ILE A 465 1.38 13.70 18.75
CA ILE A 465 1.71 12.80 17.64
C ILE A 465 2.89 11.90 18.00
N PRO A 466 2.97 10.68 17.44
CA PRO A 466 4.16 9.85 17.56
C PRO A 466 5.27 10.38 16.64
N VAL A 467 6.44 10.65 17.19
CA VAL A 467 7.66 11.03 16.49
C VAL A 467 8.79 10.15 17.02
N ASP A 468 9.37 9.32 16.15
CA ASP A 468 10.50 8.44 16.47
C ASP A 468 10.29 7.55 17.71
N GLY A 469 9.08 7.01 17.84
CA GLY A 469 8.69 6.15 18.97
C GLY A 469 8.41 6.89 20.28
N ARG A 470 8.43 8.23 20.27
CA ARG A 470 8.06 9.08 21.41
C ARG A 470 6.79 9.87 21.09
N GLU A 471 6.00 10.16 22.11
CA GLU A 471 4.87 11.07 21.98
C GLU A 471 5.33 12.52 22.17
N VAL A 472 5.01 13.37 21.19
CA VAL A 472 5.42 14.78 21.17
C VAL A 472 4.18 15.66 21.21
N LEU A 473 4.15 16.62 22.16
CA LEU A 473 3.14 17.67 22.18
C LEU A 473 3.43 18.69 21.09
N THR A 474 2.44 18.95 20.25
CA THR A 474 2.53 19.80 19.07
C THR A 474 1.35 20.75 18.95
N TYR A 475 1.52 21.76 18.11
CA TYR A 475 0.46 22.55 17.52
C TYR A 475 0.19 22.06 16.10
N GLU A 476 -0.98 21.46 15.88
CA GLU A 476 -1.51 21.14 14.56
C GLU A 476 -2.02 22.42 13.90
N ILE A 477 -1.32 22.87 12.87
CA ILE A 477 -1.70 23.99 12.02
C ILE A 477 -2.36 23.46 10.77
N ARG A 478 -3.60 23.84 10.55
CA ARG A 478 -4.32 23.60 9.30
C ARG A 478 -4.29 24.87 8.46
N GLY A 479 -3.70 24.83 7.26
CA GLY A 479 -3.69 25.99 6.37
C GLY A 479 -3.45 25.69 4.90
N THR A 480 -3.80 26.63 4.01
CA THR A 480 -3.61 26.49 2.57
C THR A 480 -2.41 27.30 2.06
N TYR A 481 -1.62 26.71 1.18
CA TYR A 481 -0.51 27.35 0.48
C TYR A 481 -0.40 26.79 -0.95
N GLY A 482 -0.21 27.66 -1.95
CA GLY A 482 -0.09 27.22 -3.34
C GLY A 482 -1.26 26.39 -3.88
N GLY A 483 -2.48 26.62 -3.37
CA GLY A 483 -3.69 25.87 -3.76
C GLY A 483 -3.81 24.47 -3.15
N ARG A 484 -2.90 24.08 -2.23
CA ARG A 484 -2.94 22.81 -1.49
C ARG A 484 -3.25 23.05 -0.01
N MET A 485 -3.90 22.09 0.61
CA MET A 485 -4.24 22.09 2.03
C MET A 485 -3.18 21.29 2.80
N TYR A 486 -2.64 21.85 3.87
CA TYR A 486 -1.59 21.23 4.70
C TYR A 486 -2.03 21.09 6.15
N PHE A 487 -1.53 20.05 6.80
CA PHE A 487 -1.54 19.87 8.25
C PHE A 487 -0.08 19.82 8.71
N ALA A 488 0.39 20.85 9.40
CA ALA A 488 1.74 20.90 9.94
C ALA A 488 1.68 20.74 11.46
N TYR A 489 2.53 19.90 12.02
CA TYR A 489 2.64 19.64 13.45
C TYR A 489 3.94 20.26 13.95
N ILE A 490 3.82 21.31 14.76
CA ILE A 490 4.97 22.06 15.28
C ILE A 490 5.16 21.70 16.75
N ASP A 491 6.35 21.23 17.13
CA ASP A 491 6.67 20.89 18.52
C ASP A 491 6.43 22.08 19.45
N ALA A 492 5.63 21.87 20.51
CA ALA A 492 5.22 22.93 21.43
C ALA A 492 6.34 23.40 22.38
N ASN A 493 7.45 22.66 22.47
CA ASN A 493 8.62 22.98 23.26
C ASN A 493 9.73 23.65 22.44
N THR A 494 9.98 23.19 21.21
CA THR A 494 11.11 23.66 20.38
C THR A 494 10.67 24.62 19.28
N GLY A 495 9.43 24.52 18.79
CA GLY A 495 8.92 25.31 17.67
C GLY A 495 9.36 24.77 16.31
N GLU A 496 10.03 23.62 16.31
CA GLU A 496 10.45 22.92 15.10
C GLU A 496 9.29 22.15 14.50
N THR A 497 9.35 21.93 13.19
CA THR A 497 8.34 21.13 12.50
C THR A 497 8.61 19.66 12.75
N ALA A 498 7.71 19.00 13.48
CA ALA A 498 7.78 17.56 13.72
C ALA A 498 7.27 16.75 12.52
N GLU A 499 6.19 17.19 11.89
CA GLU A 499 5.61 16.51 10.73
C GLU A 499 4.83 17.49 9.84
N ILE A 500 4.81 17.26 8.52
CA ILE A 500 3.93 17.96 7.58
C ILE A 500 3.22 16.93 6.72
N ARG A 501 1.90 17.06 6.65
CA ARG A 501 1.05 16.31 5.72
C ARG A 501 0.40 17.24 4.72
N VAL A 502 0.22 16.76 3.50
CA VAL A 502 -0.43 17.49 2.41
C VAL A 502 -1.64 16.73 1.89
N VAL A 503 -2.71 17.47 1.66
CA VAL A 503 -3.90 16.93 1.00
C VAL A 503 -3.65 16.92 -0.50
N THR A 504 -3.54 15.73 -1.07
CA THR A 504 -3.34 15.50 -2.49
C THR A 504 -4.64 15.05 -3.14
N ARG A 505 -4.92 15.58 -4.34
CA ARG A 505 -6.02 15.08 -5.18
C ARG A 505 -5.55 13.83 -5.92
N THR A 506 -6.26 12.74 -5.74
CA THR A 506 -6.10 11.48 -6.48
C THR A 506 -7.18 11.35 -7.56
N ASP A 507 -7.04 10.35 -8.43
CA ASP A 507 -8.07 9.92 -9.37
C ASP A 507 -9.38 9.53 -8.66
N ARG A 508 -9.25 9.06 -7.41
CA ARG A 508 -10.35 8.60 -6.56
C ARG A 508 -10.86 9.67 -5.59
N GLY A 509 -10.21 10.82 -5.44
CA GLY A 509 -10.70 11.94 -4.63
C GLY A 509 -9.60 12.66 -3.86
N TRP A 510 -9.69 12.75 -2.53
CA TRP A 510 -8.71 13.48 -1.71
C TRP A 510 -8.10 12.57 -0.64
N ALA A 511 -6.77 12.51 -0.61
CA ALA A 511 -6.00 11.76 0.37
C ALA A 511 -5.06 12.67 1.15
N LEU A 512 -4.84 12.36 2.43
CA LEU A 512 -3.82 13.01 3.25
C LEU A 512 -2.53 12.17 3.15
N GLN A 513 -1.48 12.77 2.60
CA GLN A 513 -0.17 12.15 2.43
C GLN A 513 0.85 12.73 3.39
#